data_AF-A0A1L5NH91-F1
#
_entry.id   AF-A0A1L5NH91-F1
#
_cell.length_a   1.000
_cell.length_b   1.000
_cell.length_c   1.000
_cell.angle_alpha   90.00
_cell.angle_beta   90.00
_cell.angle_gamma   90.00
#
_symmetry.space_group_name_H-M   'P 1'
#
loop_
_entity.id
_entity.type
_entity.pdbx_description
1 polymer ?
#
loop_
_entity_poly.entity_id
_entity_poly.type
_entity_poly.pdbx_seq_one_letter_code
_entity_poly.pdbx_strand_id
1 'polypeptide(L)'
;MSDDNTDDLFSNSELLAGDGLGPWPIFIKEDEGTNVKNACALVGRDDKTIRKWCKKYGIGSAMPGSPILISIPGLMMVLYGDVAALELLRQGNRSHPRVSRYFDGVGVRE
;
A
#
# COMPACT_ATOMS: atom_id res chain seq x y z
N MET A 1 27.02 -2.53 31.10
CA MET A 1 26.71 -3.42 29.99
C MET A 1 25.30 -3.04 29.56
N SER A 2 25.21 -2.27 28.48
CA SER A 2 23.97 -1.66 28.01
C SER A 2 23.42 -2.55 26.90
N ASP A 3 22.43 -3.38 27.22
CA ASP A 3 21.64 -4.08 26.20
C ASP A 3 20.32 -3.30 26.04
N ASP A 4 20.44 -2.10 25.48
CA ASP A 4 19.31 -1.36 24.94
C ASP A 4 19.20 -1.75 23.46
N ASN A 5 18.77 -2.99 23.23
CA ASN A 5 18.49 -3.50 21.89
C ASN A 5 17.04 -3.13 21.59
N THR A 6 16.78 -1.82 21.40
CA THR A 6 15.59 -1.36 20.72
C THR A 6 15.61 -1.97 19.32
N ASP A 7 14.69 -2.89 19.07
CA ASP A 7 14.31 -3.31 17.72
C ASP A 7 14.02 -2.05 16.90
N ASP A 8 15.01 -1.59 16.14
CA ASP A 8 14.89 -0.39 15.32
C ASP A 8 13.79 -0.65 14.29
N LEU A 9 12.62 -0.02 14.49
CA LEU A 9 11.44 -0.20 13.65
C LEU A 9 11.69 0.18 12.18
N PHE A 10 12.73 0.99 11.95
CA PHE A 10 13.15 1.47 10.64
C PHE A 10 14.67 1.32 10.53
N SER A 11 15.13 0.77 9.42
CA SER A 11 16.54 0.85 9.06
C SER A 11 16.94 2.31 8.74
N ASN A 12 18.22 2.64 8.94
CA ASN A 12 18.76 3.95 8.55
C ASN A 12 18.48 4.30 7.07
N SER A 13 18.46 3.31 6.18
CA SER A 13 18.09 3.51 4.78
C SER A 13 16.61 3.83 4.56
N GLU A 14 15.71 3.36 5.43
CA GLU A 14 14.28 3.69 5.38
C GLU A 14 13.99 5.09 5.92
N LEU A 15 14.72 5.51 6.96
CA LEU A 15 14.66 6.88 7.47
C LEU A 15 15.15 7.89 6.40
N LEU A 16 16.25 7.59 5.72
CA LEU A 16 16.79 8.41 4.63
C LEU A 16 15.92 8.37 3.36
N ALA A 17 15.09 7.34 3.17
CA ALA A 17 14.11 7.30 2.09
C ALA A 17 12.94 8.28 2.29
N GLY A 18 12.78 8.82 3.51
CA GLY A 18 11.88 9.94 3.81
C GLY A 18 12.18 11.21 2.99
N ASP A 19 13.39 11.30 2.42
CA ASP A 19 13.87 12.46 1.65
C ASP A 19 13.59 12.35 0.12
N GLY A 20 12.81 11.36 -0.33
CA GLY A 20 12.18 11.41 -1.66
C GLY A 20 12.79 10.54 -2.78
N LEU A 21 13.30 9.35 -2.49
CA LEU A 21 13.76 8.40 -3.52
C LEU A 21 12.69 7.41 -4.01
N GLY A 22 11.46 7.49 -3.48
CA GLY A 22 10.32 6.64 -3.86
C GLY A 22 8.99 7.34 -3.66
N PRO A 23 7.90 6.82 -4.25
CA PRO A 23 6.60 7.43 -4.10
C PRO A 23 6.10 7.28 -2.66
N TRP A 24 5.42 8.30 -2.14
CA TRP A 24 4.94 8.35 -0.76
C TRP A 24 4.14 7.07 -0.43
N PRO A 25 4.41 6.40 0.71
CA PRO A 25 3.64 5.24 1.11
C PRO A 25 2.15 5.59 1.20
N ILE A 26 1.30 4.69 0.71
CA ILE A 26 -0.15 4.85 0.93
C ILE A 26 -0.42 4.58 2.40
N PHE A 27 -1.07 5.54 3.07
CA PHE A 27 -1.62 5.31 4.38
C PHE A 27 -2.81 4.34 4.23
N ILE A 28 -2.72 3.12 4.77
CA ILE A 28 -3.73 2.07 4.63
C ILE A 28 -4.53 2.01 5.95
N LYS A 29 -5.81 2.39 5.92
CA LYS A 29 -6.74 2.18 7.03
C LYS A 29 -7.07 0.70 7.21
N GLU A 30 -7.51 0.32 8.40
CA GLU A 30 -7.80 -1.09 8.74
C GLU A 30 -8.86 -1.73 7.82
N ASP A 31 -9.85 -0.96 7.38
CA ASP A 31 -10.96 -1.41 6.55
C ASP A 31 -10.63 -1.50 5.06
N GLU A 32 -9.55 -0.87 4.62
CA GLU A 32 -9.09 -0.88 3.22
C GLU A 32 -7.91 -1.82 2.96
N GLY A 33 -7.40 -2.47 4.01
CA GLY A 33 -6.27 -3.38 3.96
C GLY A 33 -6.66 -4.84 3.69
N THR A 34 -5.85 -5.55 2.92
CA THR A 34 -6.01 -6.99 2.71
C THR A 34 -4.67 -7.73 2.62
N ASN A 35 -4.71 -9.05 2.77
CA ASN A 35 -3.52 -9.90 2.62
C ASN A 35 -3.34 -10.37 1.16
N VAL A 36 -2.17 -10.94 0.85
CA VAL A 36 -1.83 -11.39 -0.52
C VAL A 36 -2.82 -12.42 -1.05
N LYS A 37 -3.27 -13.37 -0.23
CA LYS A 37 -4.22 -14.42 -0.66
C LYS A 37 -5.55 -13.82 -1.12
N ASN A 38 -6.09 -12.90 -0.35
CA ASN A 38 -7.34 -12.22 -0.66
C ASN A 38 -7.17 -11.29 -1.87
N ALA A 39 -6.03 -10.60 -1.99
CA ALA A 39 -5.70 -9.81 -3.17
C ALA A 39 -5.68 -10.66 -4.45
N CYS A 40 -5.03 -11.83 -4.42
CA CYS A 40 -5.02 -12.77 -5.54
C CYS A 40 -6.44 -13.17 -5.96
N ALA A 41 -7.29 -13.51 -4.98
CA ALA A 41 -8.69 -13.87 -5.23
C ALA A 41 -9.51 -12.71 -5.81
N LEU A 42 -9.26 -11.49 -5.33
CA LEU A 42 -9.98 -10.29 -5.74
C LEU A 42 -9.71 -9.93 -7.21
N VAL A 43 -8.46 -10.04 -7.68
CA VAL A 43 -8.07 -9.58 -9.02
C VAL A 43 -7.72 -10.70 -10.01
N GLY A 44 -7.80 -11.96 -9.60
CA GLY A 44 -7.48 -13.13 -10.44
C GLY A 44 -6.02 -13.16 -10.90
N ARG A 45 -5.08 -12.70 -10.07
CA ARG A 45 -3.63 -12.70 -10.34
C ARG A 45 -2.90 -13.60 -9.36
N ASP A 46 -1.74 -14.10 -9.77
CA ASP A 46 -0.89 -14.92 -8.91
C ASP A 46 -0.17 -14.09 -7.83
N ASP A 47 0.27 -14.77 -6.77
CA ASP A 47 0.98 -14.15 -5.63
C ASP A 47 2.22 -13.39 -6.08
N LYS A 48 2.99 -13.95 -7.03
CA LYS A 48 4.21 -13.34 -7.58
C LYS A 48 3.91 -11.98 -8.21
N THR A 49 2.81 -11.87 -8.95
CA THR A 49 2.35 -10.65 -9.61
C THR A 49 1.90 -9.63 -8.57
N ILE A 50 1.12 -10.05 -7.58
CA ILE A 50 0.67 -9.16 -6.49
C ILE A 50 1.86 -8.58 -5.73
N ARG A 51 2.84 -9.40 -5.33
CA ARG A 51 4.06 -8.92 -4.65
C ARG A 51 4.89 -8.01 -5.53
N LYS A 52 5.00 -8.31 -6.82
CA LYS A 52 5.66 -7.44 -7.80
C LYS A 52 4.96 -6.07 -7.88
N TRP A 53 3.64 -6.05 -7.87
CA TRP A 53 2.87 -4.79 -7.88
C TRP A 53 3.03 -4.02 -6.58
N CYS A 54 3.01 -4.69 -5.42
CA CYS A 54 3.27 -4.05 -4.13
C CYS A 54 4.62 -3.31 -4.13
N LYS A 55 5.69 -3.97 -4.60
CA LYS A 55 7.02 -3.35 -4.70
C LYS A 55 7.09 -2.24 -5.74
N LYS A 56 6.54 -2.46 -6.93
CA LYS A 56 6.63 -1.53 -8.06
C LYS A 56 5.80 -0.27 -7.85
N TYR A 57 4.60 -0.43 -7.31
CA TYR A 57 3.60 0.62 -7.20
C TYR A 57 3.36 1.04 -5.76
N GLY A 58 4.15 0.60 -4.77
CA GLY A 58 4.03 1.04 -3.38
C GLY A 58 2.61 0.94 -2.78
N ILE A 59 1.84 -0.07 -3.20
CA ILE A 59 0.46 -0.32 -2.72
C ILE A 59 0.40 -1.30 -1.54
N GLY A 60 1.56 -1.84 -1.15
CA GLY A 60 1.70 -2.74 -0.01
C GLY A 60 2.61 -2.13 1.04
N SER A 61 2.25 -2.34 2.30
CA SER A 61 3.07 -2.01 3.46
C SER A 61 3.31 -3.29 4.27
N ALA A 62 4.53 -3.46 4.77
CA ALA A 62 4.87 -4.55 5.67
C ALA A 62 5.89 -4.04 6.68
N MET A 63 5.61 -4.23 7.96
CA MET A 63 6.65 -4.11 8.97
C MET A 63 7.53 -5.37 8.96
N PRO A 64 8.80 -5.28 9.36
CA PRO A 64 9.64 -6.46 9.59
C PRO A 64 8.89 -7.52 10.42
N GLY A 65 8.90 -8.77 9.97
CA GLY A 65 8.21 -9.88 10.64
C GLY A 65 6.67 -9.93 10.45
N SER A 66 6.05 -8.95 9.79
CA SER A 66 4.60 -8.92 9.57
C SER A 66 4.18 -9.34 8.16
N PRO A 67 2.99 -9.94 7.97
CA PRO A 67 2.42 -10.14 6.64
C PRO A 67 2.25 -8.81 5.89
N ILE A 68 2.35 -8.86 4.56
CA ILE A 68 2.09 -7.68 3.70
C ILE A 68 0.62 -7.31 3.80
N LEU A 69 0.36 -6.06 4.17
CA LEU A 69 -0.93 -5.39 4.07
C LEU A 69 -1.01 -4.63 2.75
N ILE A 70 -2.07 -4.84 1.98
CA ILE A 70 -2.26 -4.29 0.64
C ILE A 70 -3.48 -3.38 0.64
N SER A 71 -3.35 -2.16 0.11
CA SER A 71 -4.49 -1.27 -0.11
C SER A 71 -5.38 -1.85 -1.21
N ILE A 72 -6.64 -2.18 -0.87
CA ILE A 72 -7.63 -2.65 -1.83
C ILE A 72 -7.90 -1.59 -2.91
N PRO A 73 -8.20 -0.30 -2.58
CA PRO A 73 -8.37 0.74 -3.59
C PRO A 73 -7.13 0.91 -4.48
N GLY A 74 -5.93 0.93 -3.88
CA GLY A 74 -4.67 1.02 -4.63
C GLY A 74 -4.44 -0.16 -5.58
N LEU A 75 -4.81 -1.36 -5.16
CA LEU A 75 -4.76 -2.56 -6.00
C LEU A 75 -5.69 -2.44 -7.21
N MET A 76 -6.91 -1.93 -7.03
CA MET A 76 -7.85 -1.70 -8.13
C MET A 76 -7.35 -0.62 -9.09
N MET A 77 -6.77 0.47 -8.58
CA MET A 77 -6.17 1.51 -9.42
C MET A 77 -5.04 0.96 -10.28
N VAL A 78 -4.17 0.10 -9.72
CA VAL A 78 -3.11 -0.58 -10.50
C VAL A 78 -3.71 -1.52 -11.54
N LEU A 79 -4.73 -2.30 -11.17
CA LEU A 79 -5.39 -3.24 -12.08
C LEU A 79 -5.98 -2.54 -13.31
N TYR A 80 -6.61 -1.38 -13.12
CA TYR A 80 -7.21 -0.58 -14.19
C TYR A 80 -6.25 0.41 -14.86
N GLY A 81 -4.99 0.46 -14.42
CA GLY A 81 -3.99 1.38 -14.97
C GLY A 81 -4.22 2.86 -14.62
N ASP A 82 -4.95 3.13 -13.54
CA ASP A 82 -5.31 4.48 -13.11
C ASP A 82 -4.24 5.10 -12.22
N VAL A 83 -3.10 5.43 -12.83
CA VAL A 83 -1.95 6.01 -12.13
C VAL A 83 -2.28 7.36 -11.49
N ALA A 84 -3.13 8.17 -12.12
CA ALA A 84 -3.50 9.47 -11.58
C ALA A 84 -4.31 9.34 -10.27
N ALA A 85 -5.22 8.37 -10.17
CA ALA A 85 -5.91 8.08 -8.91
C ALA A 85 -4.93 7.60 -7.83
N LEU A 86 -3.97 6.76 -8.21
CA LEU A 86 -2.97 6.23 -7.29
C LEU A 86 -2.12 7.35 -6.66
N GLU A 87 -1.69 8.33 -7.46
CA GLU A 87 -0.91 9.46 -6.96
C GLU A 87 -1.74 10.41 -6.08
N LEU A 88 -3.02 10.63 -6.42
CA LEU A 88 -3.94 11.38 -5.55
C LEU A 88 -4.14 10.68 -4.20
N LEU A 89 -4.27 9.35 -4.21
CA LEU A 89 -4.39 8.56 -2.98
C LEU A 89 -3.13 8.68 -2.11
N ARG A 90 -1.93 8.64 -2.71
CA ARG A 90 -0.67 8.87 -1.97
C ARG A 90 -0.59 10.25 -1.32
N GLN A 91 -1.12 11.27 -1.98
CA GLN A 91 -1.20 12.63 -1.45
C GLN A 91 -2.26 12.78 -0.34
N GLY A 92 -3.01 11.72 -0.04
CA GLY A 92 -4.10 11.75 0.93
C GLY A 92 -5.40 12.37 0.38
N ASN A 93 -5.49 12.63 -0.92
CA ASN A 93 -6.66 13.25 -1.54
C ASN A 93 -7.76 12.21 -1.84
N ARG A 94 -8.37 11.69 -0.77
CA ARG A 94 -9.35 10.59 -0.83
C ARG A 94 -10.72 11.00 -1.34
N SER A 95 -11.12 12.24 -1.05
CA SER A 95 -12.39 12.83 -1.48
C SER A 95 -12.43 13.19 -2.97
N HIS A 96 -11.31 13.11 -3.68
CA HIS A 96 -11.29 13.36 -5.11
C HIS A 96 -12.16 12.32 -5.84
N PRO A 97 -13.07 12.70 -6.76
CA PRO A 97 -14.01 11.76 -7.40
C PRO A 97 -13.35 10.57 -8.10
N ARG A 98 -12.13 10.77 -8.60
CA ARG A 98 -11.32 9.71 -9.22
C ARG A 98 -10.80 8.67 -8.22
N VAL A 99 -10.62 9.06 -6.96
CA VAL A 99 -10.19 8.19 -5.86
C VAL A 99 -11.41 7.57 -5.17
N SER A 100 -12.38 8.38 -4.76
CA SER A 100 -13.55 7.93 -4.00
C SER A 100 -14.35 6.83 -4.72
N ARG A 101 -14.47 6.90 -6.05
CA ARG A 101 -15.11 5.83 -6.86
C ARG A 101 -14.53 4.43 -6.64
N TYR A 102 -13.23 4.32 -6.29
CA TYR A 102 -12.61 3.02 -6.00
C TYR A 102 -12.98 2.54 -4.61
N PHE A 103 -13.03 3.43 -3.62
CA PHE A 103 -13.52 3.12 -2.27
C PHE A 103 -14.98 2.65 -2.33
N ASP A 104 -15.84 3.40 -3.01
CA ASP A 104 -17.24 3.04 -3.23
C ASP A 104 -17.37 1.69 -3.95
N GLY A 105 -16.58 1.48 -5.01
CA GLY A 105 -16.61 0.26 -5.81
C GLY A 105 -16.19 -1.00 -5.07
N VAL A 106 -15.39 -0.87 -4.01
CA VAL A 106 -14.96 -2.00 -3.17
C VAL A 106 -15.71 -2.09 -1.84
N GLY A 107 -16.62 -1.16 -1.56
CA GLY A 107 -17.42 -1.14 -0.34
C GLY A 107 -16.64 -0.75 0.93
N VAL A 108 -15.61 0.08 0.77
CA VAL A 108 -14.70 0.51 1.85
C VAL A 108 -14.91 2.00 2.15
N ARG A 109 -14.72 2.44 3.39
CA ARG A 109 -14.90 3.86 3.76
C ARG A 109 -13.63 4.66 3.47
N GLU A 110 -13.79 5.88 2.98
CA GLU A 110 -12.68 6.78 2.64
C GLU A 110 -11.91 7.30 3.85
#